data_AF-A0A820MKS5-F1
#
_entry.id   AF-A0A820MKS5-F1
#
_cell.length_a   1.000
_cell.length_b   1.000
_cell.length_c   1.000
_cell.angle_alpha   90.00
_cell.angle_beta   90.00
_cell.angle_gamma   90.00
#
_symmetry.space_group_name_H-M   'P 1'
#
loop_
_entity.id
_entity.type
_entity.pdbx_description
1 polymer ?
#
loop_
_entity_poly.entity_id
_entity_poly.type
_entity_poly.pdbx_seq_one_letter_code
_entity_poly.pdbx_strand_id
1 'polypeptide(L)'
;STNRTLTWKLDYDHSLYDSRKTYQDIQQAFDDWARYTELTFREATEGEKADFNLAFVSGDHSDGTPFDGPGEQVSHSFLPENSYAGHIHFDSTEKWSHE
;
A
#
# COMPACT_ATOMS: atom_id res chain seq x y z
N SER A 1 22.60 -14.66 -7.72
CA SER A 1 21.23 -14.13 -7.77
C SER A 1 21.30 -12.66 -8.13
N THR A 2 20.37 -12.15 -8.92
CA THR A 2 20.21 -10.70 -9.14
C THR A 2 19.19 -10.21 -8.14
N ASN A 3 19.58 -9.33 -7.22
CA ASN A 3 18.62 -8.61 -6.37
C ASN A 3 17.59 -7.94 -7.27
N ARG A 4 16.31 -8.30 -7.08
CA ARG A 4 15.21 -7.70 -7.84
C ARG A 4 14.68 -6.51 -7.04
N THR A 5 14.76 -5.33 -7.64
CA THR A 5 14.13 -4.13 -7.09
C THR A 5 12.67 -4.07 -7.51
N LEU A 6 11.78 -3.95 -6.53
CA LEU A 6 10.37 -3.65 -6.72
C LEU A 6 10.08 -2.20 -6.32
N THR A 7 9.11 -1.59 -6.98
CA THR A 7 8.71 -0.19 -6.72
C THR A 7 7.34 -0.11 -6.05
N TRP A 8 7.15 0.87 -5.18
CA TRP A 8 5.86 1.15 -4.57
C TRP A 8 5.49 2.63 -4.71
N LYS A 9 4.20 2.93 -4.78
CA LYS A 9 3.70 4.30 -4.68
C LYS A 9 2.47 4.33 -3.79
N LEU A 10 2.30 5.45 -3.08
CA LEU A 10 1.13 5.72 -2.28
C LEU A 10 0.27 6.77 -3.02
N ASP A 11 -0.94 6.38 -3.43
CA ASP A 11 -1.98 7.28 -3.94
C ASP A 11 -2.87 7.69 -2.77
N TYR A 12 -2.77 8.96 -2.37
CA TYR A 12 -3.19 9.37 -1.04
C TYR A 12 -3.62 10.83 -0.97
N ASP A 13 -4.78 11.05 -0.35
CA ASP A 13 -5.23 12.38 0.04
C ASP A 13 -4.49 12.82 1.32
N HIS A 14 -3.51 13.71 1.14
CA HIS A 14 -2.69 14.27 2.21
C HIS A 14 -3.47 15.04 3.28
N SER A 15 -4.78 15.26 3.12
CA SER A 15 -5.60 15.95 4.12
C SER A 15 -6.10 15.05 5.26
N LEU A 16 -6.03 13.72 5.12
CA LEU A 16 -6.67 12.79 6.05
C LEU A 16 -5.75 12.31 7.19
N TYR A 17 -4.43 12.22 6.99
CA TYR A 17 -3.43 11.80 8.01
C TYR A 17 -2.09 12.53 7.87
N ASP A 18 -1.16 12.33 8.81
CA ASP A 18 0.20 12.87 8.72
C ASP A 18 0.96 12.16 7.59
N SER A 19 0.96 12.79 6.42
CA SER A 19 1.59 12.27 5.22
C SER A 19 3.03 11.85 5.45
N ARG A 20 3.83 12.59 6.22
CA ARG A 20 5.22 12.22 6.45
C ARG A 20 5.32 10.91 7.24
N LYS A 21 4.51 10.76 8.27
CA LYS A 21 4.51 9.55 9.10
C LYS A 21 3.98 8.34 8.34
N THR A 22 2.88 8.48 7.61
CA THR A 22 2.35 7.41 6.76
C THR A 22 3.38 6.89 5.76
N TYR A 23 4.13 7.80 5.10
CA TYR A 23 5.20 7.39 4.20
C TYR A 23 6.35 6.66 4.91
N GLN A 24 6.72 7.09 6.12
CA GLN A 24 7.74 6.41 6.92
C GLN A 24 7.31 5.00 7.31
N ASP A 25 6.05 4.82 7.71
CA ASP A 25 5.52 3.51 8.10
C ASP A 25 5.47 2.54 6.91
N ILE A 26 5.08 3.02 5.72
CA ILE A 26 5.08 2.22 4.49
C ILE A 26 6.51 1.83 4.10
N GLN A 27 7.45 2.77 4.13
CA GLN A 27 8.86 2.47 3.85
C GLN A 27 9.39 1.42 4.84
N GLN A 28 9.09 1.57 6.14
CA GLN A 28 9.52 0.62 7.17
C GLN A 28 8.93 -0.77 6.94
N ALA A 29 7.65 -0.87 6.54
CA ALA A 29 7.02 -2.15 6.21
C ALA A 29 7.73 -2.87 5.06
N PHE A 30 8.09 -2.15 3.98
CA PHE A 30 8.87 -2.73 2.88
C PHE A 30 10.31 -3.08 3.27
N ASP A 31 10.95 -2.26 4.10
CA ASP A 31 12.29 -2.54 4.63
C ASP A 31 12.30 -3.82 5.46
N ASP A 32 11.25 -4.09 6.23
CA ASP A 32 11.13 -5.32 7.01
C ASP A 32 11.04 -6.56 6.11
N TRP A 33 10.33 -6.50 4.98
CA TRP A 33 10.35 -7.58 3.98
C TRP A 33 11.71 -7.74 3.32
N ALA A 34 12.41 -6.65 3.02
CA ALA A 34 13.75 -6.69 2.41
C ALA A 34 14.78 -7.42 3.29
N ARG A 35 14.62 -7.36 4.62
CA ARG A 35 15.54 -8.02 5.57
C ARG A 35 15.55 -9.55 5.45
N TYR A 36 14.47 -10.14 4.95
CA TYR A 36 14.29 -11.59 4.91
C TYR A 36 14.20 -12.17 3.49
N THR A 37 14.41 -11.35 2.46
CA THR A 37 14.31 -11.75 1.05
C THR A 37 15.50 -11.21 0.24
N GLU A 38 15.68 -11.67 -1.00
CA GLU A 38 16.62 -11.06 -1.97
C GLU A 38 16.00 -9.87 -2.71
N LEU A 39 14.85 -9.36 -2.25
CA LEU A 39 14.16 -8.23 -2.84
C LEU A 39 14.65 -6.93 -2.20
N THR A 40 14.68 -5.88 -3.00
CA THR A 40 14.83 -4.50 -2.51
C THR A 40 13.62 -3.70 -2.93
N PHE A 41 13.24 -2.70 -2.14
CA PHE A 41 12.09 -1.86 -2.41
C PHE A 41 12.50 -0.40 -2.46
N ARG A 42 11.84 0.38 -3.32
CA ARG A 42 11.96 1.84 -3.35
C ARG A 42 10.66 2.49 -3.76
N GLU A 43 10.49 3.75 -3.38
CA GLU A 43 9.42 4.57 -3.94
C GLU A 43 9.59 4.73 -5.46
N ALA A 44 8.47 4.69 -6.18
CA ALA A 44 8.40 4.98 -7.60
C ALA A 44 8.60 6.49 -7.83
N THR A 45 9.35 6.87 -8.86
CA THR A 45 9.50 8.28 -9.22
C THR A 45 8.23 8.82 -9.86
N GLU A 46 8.08 10.15 -9.93
CA GLU A 46 6.94 10.77 -10.61
C GLU A 46 6.77 10.25 -12.05
N GLY A 47 5.56 9.79 -12.39
CA GLY A 47 5.24 9.19 -13.69
C GLY A 47 5.69 7.74 -13.89
N GLU A 48 6.42 7.14 -12.95
CA GLU A 48 6.82 5.73 -12.99
C GLU A 48 5.64 4.81 -12.62
N LYS A 49 5.51 3.69 -13.33
CA LYS A 49 4.59 2.62 -12.93
C LYS A 49 5.19 1.86 -11.75
N ALA A 50 4.42 1.72 -10.66
CA ALA A 50 4.83 0.96 -9.49
C ALA A 50 4.44 -0.52 -9.61
N ASP A 51 5.26 -1.40 -9.02
CA ASP A 51 4.90 -2.80 -8.76
C ASP A 51 3.81 -2.90 -7.68
N PHE A 52 3.85 -2.02 -6.68
CA PHE A 52 2.83 -1.90 -5.63
C PHE A 52 2.14 -0.52 -5.66
N ASN A 53 0.81 -0.53 -5.74
CA ASN A 53 -0.02 0.68 -5.67
C ASN A 53 -0.79 0.65 -4.35
N LEU A 54 -0.42 1.52 -3.42
CA LEU A 54 -1.05 1.64 -2.12
C LEU A 54 -2.09 2.76 -2.17
N ALA A 55 -3.27 2.56 -1.60
CA ALA A 55 -4.29 3.61 -1.53
C ALA A 55 -5.16 3.50 -0.27
N PHE A 56 -5.65 4.64 0.21
CA PHE A 56 -6.70 4.72 1.24
C PHE A 56 -8.04 4.99 0.57
N VAL A 57 -8.97 4.06 0.67
CA VAL A 57 -10.26 4.08 -0.03
C VAL A 57 -11.39 3.63 0.91
N SER A 58 -12.64 3.96 0.59
CA SER A 58 -13.81 3.61 1.42
C SER A 58 -14.92 3.02 0.58
N GLY A 59 -15.72 2.11 1.14
CA GLY A 59 -16.88 1.55 0.47
C GLY A 59 -16.51 0.84 -0.84
N ASP A 60 -17.37 0.96 -1.86
CA ASP A 60 -17.06 0.45 -3.20
C ASP A 60 -15.98 1.29 -3.89
N HIS A 61 -14.88 0.63 -4.26
CA HIS A 61 -13.72 1.20 -4.91
C HIS A 61 -13.31 0.41 -6.17
N SER A 62 -14.29 -0.21 -6.84
CA SER A 62 -14.16 -0.74 -8.22
C SER A 62 -13.20 -1.92 -8.42
N ASP A 63 -12.83 -2.64 -7.36
CA ASP A 63 -12.08 -3.90 -7.40
C ASP A 63 -12.91 -5.13 -7.01
N GLY A 64 -14.19 -4.92 -6.69
CA GLY A 64 -15.12 -5.98 -6.30
C GLY A 64 -15.03 -6.40 -4.82
N THR A 65 -14.20 -5.73 -4.03
CA THR A 65 -14.00 -5.97 -2.59
C THR A 65 -14.28 -4.70 -1.79
N PRO A 66 -15.54 -4.26 -1.66
CA PRO A 66 -15.87 -3.03 -0.97
C PRO A 66 -15.57 -3.13 0.53
N PHE A 67 -15.08 -2.04 1.13
CA PHE A 67 -14.97 -1.94 2.58
C PHE A 67 -16.34 -1.73 3.23
N ASP A 68 -16.49 -2.22 4.46
CA ASP A 68 -17.72 -2.22 5.25
C ASP A 68 -17.79 -1.09 6.29
N GLY A 69 -16.71 -0.34 6.43
CA GLY A 69 -16.56 0.71 7.43
C GLY A 69 -15.78 0.21 8.64
N PRO A 70 -15.79 0.97 9.75
CA PRO A 70 -14.85 0.73 10.84
C PRO A 70 -15.00 -0.64 11.52
N GLY A 71 -13.90 -1.40 11.58
CA GLY A 71 -13.62 -2.48 12.52
C GLY A 71 -13.32 -3.83 11.89
N GLU A 72 -14.05 -4.25 10.85
CA GLU A 72 -13.96 -5.62 10.33
C GLU A 72 -12.81 -5.76 9.32
N GLN A 73 -12.95 -5.16 8.13
CA GLN A 73 -11.93 -5.24 7.08
C GLN A 73 -11.11 -3.94 7.00
N VAL A 74 -9.95 -3.93 7.65
CA VAL A 74 -9.09 -2.74 7.66
C VAL A 74 -8.23 -2.57 6.40
N SER A 75 -7.96 -3.65 5.67
CA SER A 75 -7.16 -3.61 4.44
C SER A 75 -7.30 -4.88 3.61
N HIS A 76 -6.91 -4.82 2.33
CA HIS A 76 -6.68 -6.01 1.51
C HIS A 76 -5.60 -5.79 0.45
N SER A 77 -5.15 -6.89 -0.13
CA SER A 77 -4.24 -6.91 -1.26
C SER A 77 -4.55 -8.09 -2.17
N PHE A 78 -4.03 -8.06 -3.39
CA PHE A 78 -4.28 -9.10 -4.38
C PHE A 78 -3.02 -9.92 -4.71
N LEU A 79 -3.23 -11.21 -4.94
CA LEU A 79 -2.17 -12.11 -5.38
C LEU A 79 -1.64 -11.72 -6.78
N PRO A 80 -0.38 -12.06 -7.11
CA PRO A 80 0.26 -11.68 -8.38
C PRO A 80 -0.48 -12.11 -9.65
N GLU A 81 -1.31 -13.14 -9.60
CA GLU A 81 -2.07 -13.65 -10.74
C GLU A 81 -3.36 -12.87 -11.03
N ASN A 82 -3.76 -11.97 -10.14
CA ASN A 82 -4.98 -11.16 -10.26
C ASN A 82 -4.74 -9.92 -11.15
N SER A 83 -5.79 -9.42 -11.81
CA SER A 83 -5.75 -8.16 -12.57
C SER A 83 -5.38 -6.93 -11.72
N TYR A 84 -5.60 -7.00 -10.41
CA TYR A 84 -5.26 -5.98 -9.41
C TYR A 84 -3.96 -6.33 -8.65
N ALA A 85 -3.14 -7.25 -9.16
CA ALA A 85 -1.86 -7.60 -8.56
C ALA A 85 -1.03 -6.36 -8.20
N GLY A 86 -0.52 -6.34 -6.96
CA GLY A 86 0.26 -5.22 -6.43
C GLY A 86 -0.59 -4.08 -5.84
N HIS A 87 -1.92 -4.13 -5.96
CA HIS A 87 -2.77 -3.17 -5.26
C HIS A 87 -2.88 -3.56 -3.79
N ILE A 88 -2.69 -2.58 -2.92
CA ILE A 88 -2.86 -2.69 -1.47
C ILE A 88 -3.78 -1.56 -1.04
N HIS A 89 -4.96 -1.89 -0.55
CA HIS A 89 -5.96 -0.92 -0.15
C HIS A 89 -6.12 -0.94 1.37
N PHE A 90 -6.22 0.25 1.96
CA PHE A 90 -6.51 0.49 3.37
C PHE A 90 -7.87 1.16 3.48
N ASP A 91 -8.72 0.76 4.43
CA ASP A 91 -10.00 1.42 4.64
C ASP A 91 -9.77 2.83 5.20
N SER A 92 -10.14 3.86 4.43
CA SER A 92 -9.96 5.26 4.83
C SER A 92 -10.91 5.72 5.93
N THR A 93 -11.94 4.93 6.26
CA THR A 93 -12.90 5.22 7.34
C THR A 93 -12.40 4.80 8.71
N GLU A 94 -11.33 4.02 8.77
CA GLU A 94 -10.66 3.62 10.00
C GLU A 94 -9.95 4.78 10.69
N LYS A 95 -9.72 4.64 11.99
CA LYS A 95 -8.91 5.60 12.77
C LYS A 95 -7.46 5.15 12.80
N TRP A 96 -6.77 5.30 11.66
CA TRP A 96 -5.35 4.97 11.59
C TRP A 96 -4.51 5.84 12.55
N SER A 97 -3.53 5.21 13.17
CA SER A 97 -2.59 5.86 14.08
C SER A 97 -1.20 5.29 13.90
N HIS A 98 -0.20 6.06 14.34
CA HIS A 98 1.21 5.69 14.32
C HIS A 98 1.59 5.35 15.76
N GLU A 99 1.61 4.07 16.15
CA GLU A 99 2.07 3.67 17.49
C GLU A 99 3.60 3.78 17.65
#